data_AF-A0A316QC73-F1
#
_entry.id   AF-A0A316QC73-F1
#
_cell.length_a   1.000
_cell.length_b   1.000
_cell.length_c   1.000
_cell.angle_alpha   90.00
_cell.angle_beta   90.00
_cell.angle_gamma   90.00
#
_symmetry.space_group_name_H-M   'P 1'
#
loop_
_entity.id
_entity.type
_entity.pdbx_description
1 polymer ?
#
loop_
_entity_poly.entity_id
_entity_poly.type
_entity_poly.pdbx_seq_one_letter_code
_entity_poly.pdbx_strand_id
1 'polypeptide(L)'
;VASVAMAKLMTRLGASAVIAEGGESGGHVGELTAMALLPQVCDATNLPVIAAGGIADGRGFAAALMLGACGVQMGTRFLSACECSIHPVYKEKILKANDLCTMVTGKRLGHPVRSLRTQFARDYLAAEYGGMPDDELEAMAVGALRLAVKEGDSEKGCFLAGQIAAMVKKEQPAREIIKEVVEEAEPLLLRAPSWVK
;
A
#
# COMPACT_ATOMS: atom_id res chain seq x y z
N VAL A 1 6.67 -4.50 -8.80
CA VAL A 1 6.47 -4.01 -10.19
C VAL A 1 5.11 -3.32 -10.27
N ALA A 2 5.02 -2.26 -11.07
CA ALA A 2 3.78 -1.48 -11.23
C ALA A 2 3.27 -1.48 -12.69
N SER A 3 3.79 -2.37 -13.55
CA SER A 3 3.36 -2.52 -14.94
C SER A 3 3.72 -3.90 -15.50
N VAL A 4 3.03 -4.28 -16.58
CA VAL A 4 3.31 -5.51 -17.36
C VAL A 4 4.71 -5.49 -17.96
N ALA A 5 5.17 -4.33 -18.45
CA ALA A 5 6.49 -4.19 -19.05
C ALA A 5 7.60 -4.51 -18.03
N MET A 6 7.47 -4.02 -16.80
CA MET A 6 8.39 -4.33 -15.70
C MET A 6 8.31 -5.81 -15.30
N ALA A 7 7.12 -6.40 -15.23
CA ALA A 7 6.96 -7.82 -14.92
C ALA A 7 7.72 -8.69 -15.94
N LYS A 8 7.50 -8.45 -17.25
CA LYS A 8 8.22 -9.16 -18.33
C LYS A 8 9.74 -8.95 -18.26
N LEU A 9 10.19 -7.76 -17.88
CA LEU A 9 11.62 -7.49 -17.69
C LEU A 9 12.18 -8.33 -16.54
N MET A 10 11.52 -8.35 -15.38
CA MET A 10 11.96 -9.14 -14.22
C MET A 10 12.01 -10.64 -14.53
N THR A 11 11.04 -11.14 -15.32
CA THR A 11 11.05 -12.54 -15.81
C THR A 11 12.30 -12.84 -16.64
N ARG A 12 12.66 -11.96 -17.58
CA ARG A 12 13.88 -12.14 -18.40
C ARG A 12 15.17 -12.06 -17.58
N LEU A 13 15.17 -11.27 -16.51
CA LEU A 13 16.31 -11.15 -15.60
C LEU A 13 16.41 -12.30 -14.59
N GLY A 14 15.46 -13.26 -14.60
CA GLY A 14 15.53 -14.46 -13.77
C GLY A 14 15.06 -14.25 -12.33
N ALA A 15 14.17 -13.28 -12.06
CA ALA A 15 13.52 -13.16 -10.76
C ALA A 15 12.73 -14.43 -10.41
N SER A 16 12.70 -14.81 -9.13
CA SER A 16 11.96 -16.01 -8.66
C SER A 16 10.47 -15.78 -8.47
N ALA A 17 10.05 -14.53 -8.25
CA ALA A 17 8.67 -14.09 -8.06
C ALA A 17 8.59 -12.58 -8.32
N VAL A 18 7.38 -12.06 -8.48
CA VAL A 18 7.15 -10.61 -8.56
C VAL A 18 6.03 -10.18 -7.61
N ILE A 19 6.20 -9.04 -6.96
CA ILE A 19 5.12 -8.37 -6.26
C ILE A 19 4.51 -7.35 -7.21
N ALA A 20 3.23 -7.49 -7.53
CA ALA A 20 2.46 -6.53 -8.32
C ALA A 20 1.71 -5.60 -7.37
N GLU A 21 2.13 -4.33 -7.33
CA GLU A 21 1.65 -3.36 -6.35
C GLU A 21 0.78 -2.29 -7.00
N GLY A 22 -0.49 -2.26 -6.60
CA GLY A 22 -1.47 -1.25 -7.06
C GLY A 22 -1.23 0.12 -6.42
N GLY A 23 -1.56 1.19 -7.16
CA GLY A 23 -1.38 2.59 -6.75
C GLY A 23 -2.18 3.02 -5.51
N GLU A 24 -3.09 2.19 -5.01
CA GLU A 24 -3.76 2.32 -3.72
C GLU A 24 -2.88 1.94 -2.51
N SER A 25 -1.69 1.36 -2.72
CA SER A 25 -0.70 1.07 -1.67
C SER A 25 -0.14 2.33 -1.00
N GLY A 26 0.53 2.17 0.15
CA GLY A 26 1.22 3.27 0.83
C GLY A 26 2.70 3.34 0.43
N GLY A 27 3.29 4.53 0.49
CA GLY A 27 4.68 4.73 0.04
C GLY A 27 4.75 5.07 -1.45
N HIS A 28 5.83 4.69 -2.13
CA HIS A 28 5.98 4.99 -3.55
C HIS A 28 4.99 4.18 -4.39
N VAL A 29 4.25 4.83 -5.28
CA VAL A 29 3.12 4.21 -5.99
C VAL A 29 3.18 4.37 -7.50
N GLY A 30 2.77 3.34 -8.23
CA GLY A 30 2.45 3.47 -9.65
C GLY A 30 1.07 4.07 -9.90
N GLU A 31 0.67 4.16 -11.16
CA GLU A 31 -0.65 4.67 -11.56
C GLU A 31 -1.75 3.59 -11.60
N LEU A 32 -1.40 2.35 -11.97
CA LEU A 32 -2.35 1.27 -12.11
C LEU A 32 -2.84 0.79 -10.74
N THR A 33 -4.15 0.61 -10.60
CA THR A 33 -4.75 0.04 -9.37
C THR A 33 -4.62 -1.49 -9.35
N ALA A 34 -4.71 -2.11 -8.17
CA ALA A 34 -4.53 -3.55 -8.02
C ALA A 34 -5.52 -4.34 -8.90
N MET A 35 -6.79 -3.91 -8.95
CA MET A 35 -7.83 -4.55 -9.79
C MET A 35 -7.45 -4.58 -11.28
N ALA A 36 -6.84 -3.51 -11.80
CA ALA A 36 -6.42 -3.45 -13.20
C ALA A 36 -5.05 -4.10 -13.42
N LEU A 37 -4.12 -3.94 -12.48
CA LEU A 37 -2.73 -4.38 -12.60
C LEU A 37 -2.59 -5.90 -12.49
N LEU A 38 -3.24 -6.51 -11.50
CA LEU A 38 -3.02 -7.91 -11.13
C LEU A 38 -3.28 -8.89 -12.28
N PRO A 39 -4.47 -8.95 -12.90
CA PRO A 39 -4.74 -9.93 -13.95
C PRO A 39 -3.78 -9.75 -15.14
N GLN A 40 -3.50 -8.50 -15.53
CA GLN A 40 -2.57 -8.21 -16.62
C GLN A 40 -1.14 -8.67 -16.32
N VAL A 41 -0.68 -8.54 -15.08
CA VAL A 41 0.66 -9.00 -14.68
C VAL A 41 0.70 -10.53 -14.62
N CYS A 42 -0.32 -11.17 -14.03
CA CYS A 42 -0.44 -12.62 -13.95
C CYS A 42 -0.43 -13.27 -15.35
N ASP A 43 -1.18 -12.72 -16.31
CA ASP A 43 -1.22 -13.24 -17.68
C ASP A 43 0.10 -13.03 -18.45
N ALA A 44 0.94 -12.09 -18.01
CA ALA A 44 2.15 -11.70 -18.70
C ALA A 44 3.42 -12.44 -18.25
N THR A 45 3.36 -13.23 -17.17
CA THR A 45 4.53 -13.94 -16.62
C THR A 45 4.15 -15.29 -16.05
N ASN A 46 5.07 -16.26 -16.17
CA ASN A 46 4.94 -17.56 -15.50
C ASN A 46 5.51 -17.55 -14.06
N LEU A 47 6.04 -16.41 -13.60
CA LEU A 47 6.53 -16.27 -12.23
C LEU A 47 5.36 -16.20 -11.24
N PRO A 48 5.52 -16.72 -10.01
CA PRO A 48 4.59 -16.45 -8.92
C PRO A 48 4.37 -14.94 -8.73
N VAL A 49 3.11 -14.52 -8.76
CA VAL A 49 2.70 -13.11 -8.54
C VAL A 49 2.10 -12.96 -7.15
N ILE A 50 2.65 -12.03 -6.38
CA ILE A 50 2.16 -11.64 -5.06
C ILE A 50 1.44 -10.30 -5.20
N ALA A 51 0.18 -10.22 -4.79
CA ALA A 51 -0.60 -9.00 -4.87
C ALA A 51 -0.27 -8.03 -3.72
N ALA A 52 -0.12 -6.74 -4.00
CA ALA A 52 0.08 -5.70 -3.01
C ALA A 52 -0.78 -4.46 -3.31
N GLY A 53 -1.16 -3.74 -2.25
CA GLY A 53 -2.04 -2.57 -2.32
C GLY A 53 -3.51 -2.92 -2.13
N GLY A 54 -4.19 -2.23 -1.21
CA GLY A 54 -5.64 -2.40 -1.01
C GLY A 54 -6.07 -3.63 -0.21
N ILE A 55 -5.16 -4.41 0.38
CA ILE A 55 -5.48 -5.67 1.07
C ILE A 55 -5.29 -5.52 2.58
N ALA A 56 -6.34 -5.78 3.36
CA ALA A 56 -6.30 -5.68 4.82
C ALA A 56 -7.14 -6.75 5.57
N ASP A 57 -7.92 -7.56 4.86
CA ASP A 57 -8.84 -8.56 5.40
C ASP A 57 -9.00 -9.74 4.41
N GLY A 58 -9.81 -10.74 4.76
CA GLY A 58 -10.00 -11.93 3.93
C GLY A 58 -10.69 -11.67 2.59
N ARG A 59 -11.49 -10.61 2.48
CA ARG A 59 -12.12 -10.23 1.19
C ARG A 59 -11.07 -9.77 0.19
N GLY A 60 -10.15 -8.91 0.64
CA GLY A 60 -9.03 -8.46 -0.19
C GLY A 60 -8.13 -9.63 -0.58
N PHE A 61 -7.88 -10.57 0.33
CA PHE A 61 -7.08 -11.76 0.03
C PHE A 61 -7.77 -12.66 -1.00
N ALA A 62 -9.05 -13.01 -0.80
CA ALA A 62 -9.80 -13.82 -1.75
C ALA A 62 -9.88 -13.17 -3.14
N ALA A 63 -10.11 -11.84 -3.20
CA ALA A 63 -10.12 -11.10 -4.46
C ALA A 63 -8.76 -11.16 -5.17
N ALA A 64 -7.65 -11.02 -4.46
CA ALA A 64 -6.32 -11.13 -5.04
C ALA A 64 -6.06 -12.51 -5.67
N LEU A 65 -6.47 -13.59 -5.01
CA LEU A 65 -6.36 -14.95 -5.55
C LEU A 65 -7.22 -15.12 -6.80
N MET A 66 -8.44 -14.58 -6.80
CA MET A 66 -9.34 -14.60 -7.97
C MET A 66 -8.78 -13.80 -9.15
N LEU A 67 -7.92 -12.81 -8.90
CA LEU A 67 -7.20 -12.05 -9.94
C LEU A 67 -5.91 -12.74 -10.41
N GLY A 68 -5.64 -13.97 -9.97
CA GLY A 68 -4.54 -14.82 -10.42
C GLY A 68 -3.26 -14.74 -9.57
N ALA A 69 -3.24 -13.93 -8.50
CA ALA A 69 -2.10 -13.92 -7.58
C ALA A 69 -2.03 -15.23 -6.78
N CYS A 70 -0.84 -15.63 -6.35
CA CYS A 70 -0.62 -16.82 -5.50
C CYS A 70 -0.43 -16.47 -4.02
N GLY A 71 -0.54 -15.20 -3.66
CA GLY A 71 -0.33 -14.69 -2.30
C GLY A 71 -0.49 -13.18 -2.25
N VAL A 72 -0.37 -12.62 -1.04
CA VAL A 72 -0.55 -11.19 -0.80
C VAL A 72 0.56 -10.60 0.07
N GLN A 73 0.86 -9.32 -0.15
CA GLN A 73 1.70 -8.49 0.69
C GLN A 73 0.83 -7.37 1.26
N MET A 74 0.77 -7.29 2.59
CA MET A 74 0.05 -6.24 3.31
C MET A 74 1.05 -5.31 4.00
N GLY A 75 0.92 -4.00 3.77
CA GLY A 75 1.72 -3.00 4.49
C GLY A 75 0.91 -2.35 5.59
N THR A 76 -0.05 -1.50 5.20
CA THR A 76 -0.86 -0.68 6.12
C THR A 76 -1.57 -1.48 7.21
N ARG A 77 -2.03 -2.70 6.92
CA ARG A 77 -2.65 -3.57 7.93
C ARG A 77 -1.68 -3.96 9.06
N PHE A 78 -0.41 -4.19 8.75
CA PHE A 78 0.60 -4.53 9.77
C PHE A 78 1.14 -3.31 10.53
N LEU A 79 0.82 -2.07 10.13
CA LEU A 79 1.12 -0.89 10.95
C LEU A 79 0.39 -0.92 12.30
N SER A 80 -0.76 -1.61 12.39
CA SER A 80 -1.46 -1.81 13.66
C SER A 80 -1.02 -3.05 14.44
N ALA A 81 -0.02 -3.80 13.96
CA ALA A 81 0.47 -4.97 14.67
C ALA A 81 1.08 -4.57 16.03
N CYS A 82 0.92 -5.40 17.06
CA CYS A 82 1.53 -5.17 18.37
C CYS A 82 3.07 -5.13 18.29
N GLU A 83 3.64 -5.92 17.39
CA GLU A 83 5.07 -6.06 17.12
C GLU A 83 5.63 -4.91 16.26
N CYS A 84 4.77 -4.08 15.67
CA CYS A 84 5.20 -2.94 14.86
C CYS A 84 5.76 -1.82 15.74
N SER A 85 7.04 -1.47 15.52
CA SER A 85 7.80 -0.49 16.33
C SER A 85 7.70 0.96 15.84
N ILE A 86 6.64 1.29 15.08
CA ILE A 86 6.34 2.69 14.73
C ILE A 86 5.89 3.45 15.98
N HIS A 87 6.09 4.77 15.98
CA HIS A 87 5.65 5.63 17.06
C HIS A 87 4.12 5.49 17.31
N PRO A 88 3.64 5.49 18.57
CA PRO A 88 2.22 5.35 18.90
C PRO A 88 1.30 6.34 18.16
N VAL A 89 1.75 7.57 17.96
CA VAL A 89 1.03 8.60 17.17
C VAL A 89 0.76 8.14 15.73
N TYR A 90 1.72 7.46 15.10
CA TYR A 90 1.53 6.92 13.75
C TYR A 90 0.41 5.88 13.78
N LYS A 91 0.48 4.94 14.72
CA LYS A 91 -0.50 3.88 14.87
C LYS A 91 -1.89 4.44 15.15
N GLU A 92 -2.00 5.43 16.02
CA GLU A 92 -3.26 6.14 16.32
C GLU A 92 -3.86 6.79 15.06
N LYS A 93 -3.04 7.45 14.23
CA LYS A 93 -3.51 8.03 12.96
C LYS A 93 -4.05 6.97 12.00
N ILE A 94 -3.46 5.78 11.96
CA ILE A 94 -3.96 4.65 11.17
C ILE A 94 -5.31 4.17 11.71
N LEU A 95 -5.45 3.98 13.02
CA LEU A 95 -6.70 3.50 13.63
C LEU A 95 -7.86 4.49 13.48
N LYS A 96 -7.55 5.80 13.43
CA LYS A 96 -8.51 6.88 13.22
C LYS A 96 -8.76 7.22 11.73
N ALA A 97 -8.11 6.51 10.80
CA ALA A 97 -8.24 6.76 9.38
C ALA A 97 -9.68 6.53 8.87
N ASN A 98 -10.11 7.41 7.96
CA ASN A 98 -11.31 7.25 7.13
C ASN A 98 -10.93 6.92 5.67
N ASP A 99 -11.92 6.66 4.84
CA ASP A 99 -11.77 6.26 3.43
C ASP A 99 -11.03 7.31 2.56
N LEU A 100 -11.20 8.60 2.87
CA LEU A 100 -10.54 9.71 2.17
C LEU A 100 -9.25 10.20 2.85
N CYS A 101 -8.68 9.42 3.78
CA CYS A 101 -7.58 9.87 4.63
C CYS A 101 -6.21 9.93 3.95
N THR A 102 -6.05 9.48 2.70
CA THR A 102 -4.74 9.48 2.00
C THR A 102 -4.72 10.38 0.77
N MET A 103 -3.52 10.79 0.36
CA MET A 103 -3.25 11.53 -0.87
C MET A 103 -1.91 11.12 -1.45
N VAL A 104 -1.65 11.52 -2.70
CA VAL A 104 -0.37 11.28 -3.39
C VAL A 104 0.30 12.62 -3.65
N THR A 105 1.57 12.74 -3.25
CA THR A 105 2.45 13.89 -3.51
C THR A 105 3.71 13.44 -4.26
N GLY A 106 4.54 14.37 -4.74
CA GLY A 106 5.84 14.03 -5.36
C GLY A 106 5.73 13.56 -6.82
N LYS A 107 4.56 13.76 -7.46
CA LYS A 107 4.32 13.46 -8.86
C LYS A 107 5.18 14.31 -9.79
N ARG A 108 5.38 15.60 -9.48
CA ARG A 108 6.17 16.54 -10.28
C ARG A 108 7.61 16.08 -10.42
N LEU A 109 8.18 15.59 -9.32
CA LEU A 109 9.55 15.07 -9.27
C LEU A 109 9.67 13.63 -9.80
N GLY A 110 8.58 13.02 -10.27
CA GLY A 110 8.60 11.65 -10.79
C GLY A 110 8.69 10.56 -9.72
N HIS A 111 8.48 10.91 -8.44
CA HIS A 111 8.54 10.00 -7.29
C HIS A 111 7.23 10.09 -6.49
N PRO A 112 6.09 9.67 -7.07
CA PRO A 112 4.79 9.73 -6.41
C PRO A 112 4.76 8.88 -5.13
N VAL A 113 4.34 9.49 -4.03
CA VAL A 113 4.27 8.87 -2.71
C VAL A 113 2.87 9.04 -2.11
N ARG A 114 2.25 7.92 -1.69
CA ARG A 114 0.99 7.93 -0.94
C ARG A 114 1.22 7.96 0.57
N SER A 115 0.61 8.94 1.22
CA SER A 115 0.63 9.13 2.68
C SER A 115 -0.74 9.57 3.20
N LEU A 116 -0.92 9.52 4.52
CA LEU A 116 -2.05 10.14 5.19
C LEU A 116 -2.07 11.65 4.91
N ARG A 117 -3.27 12.23 4.79
CA ARG A 117 -3.52 13.66 4.57
C ARG A 117 -3.21 14.48 5.84
N THR A 118 -1.93 14.60 6.16
CA THR A 118 -1.42 15.45 7.24
C THR A 118 -1.19 16.89 6.78
N GLN A 119 -0.79 17.77 7.69
CA GLN A 119 -0.41 19.14 7.35
C GLN A 119 0.80 19.13 6.41
N PHE A 120 1.85 18.38 6.76
CA PHE A 120 3.01 18.12 5.88
C PHE A 120 2.61 17.77 4.45
N ALA A 121 1.71 16.80 4.25
CA ALA A 121 1.30 16.35 2.91
C ALA A 121 0.57 17.45 2.11
N ARG A 122 -0.23 18.30 2.80
CA ARG A 122 -0.89 19.44 2.16
C ARG A 122 0.09 20.54 1.79
N ASP A 123 1.03 20.85 2.67
CA ASP A 123 2.04 21.87 2.44
C ASP A 123 2.99 21.47 1.31
N TYR A 124 3.40 20.20 1.29
CA TYR A 124 4.18 19.65 0.19
C TYR A 124 3.42 19.73 -1.14
N LEU A 125 2.14 19.35 -1.18
CA LEU A 125 1.33 19.45 -2.41
C LEU A 125 1.22 20.90 -2.89
N ALA A 126 1.04 21.86 -1.97
CA ALA A 126 0.97 23.28 -2.30
C ALA A 126 2.31 23.79 -2.86
N ALA A 127 3.43 23.42 -2.25
CA ALA A 127 4.78 23.76 -2.73
C ALA A 127 5.07 23.11 -4.09
N GLU A 128 4.63 21.86 -4.30
CA GLU A 128 4.81 21.10 -5.53
C GLU A 128 4.23 21.81 -6.76
N TYR A 129 3.11 22.49 -6.61
CA TYR A 129 2.47 23.26 -7.69
C TYR A 129 2.56 24.78 -7.48
N GLY A 130 3.36 25.23 -6.51
CA GLY A 130 3.52 26.63 -6.11
C GLY A 130 4.72 27.34 -6.71
N GLY A 131 5.48 26.69 -7.60
CA GLY A 131 6.66 27.25 -8.24
C GLY A 131 7.96 27.12 -7.44
N MET A 132 7.97 26.31 -6.38
CA MET A 132 9.19 26.01 -5.62
C MET A 132 10.23 25.30 -6.52
N PRO A 133 11.52 25.66 -6.44
CA PRO A 133 12.61 24.91 -7.08
C PRO A 133 12.61 23.43 -6.69
N ASP A 134 13.08 22.57 -7.59
CA ASP A 134 13.02 21.11 -7.39
C ASP A 134 13.88 20.64 -6.20
N ASP A 135 15.05 21.26 -6.01
CA ASP A 135 15.98 20.98 -4.90
C ASP A 135 15.42 21.39 -3.54
N GLU A 136 14.76 22.55 -3.46
CA GLU A 136 14.05 22.98 -2.25
C GLU A 136 12.85 22.06 -1.93
N LEU A 137 12.09 21.66 -2.96
CA LEU A 137 10.97 20.73 -2.78
C LEU A 137 11.46 19.34 -2.32
N GLU A 138 12.56 18.86 -2.88
CA GLU A 138 13.19 17.60 -2.44
C GLU A 138 13.63 17.71 -0.98
N ALA A 139 14.29 18.81 -0.60
CA ALA A 139 14.76 19.06 0.77
C ALA A 139 13.61 19.03 1.80
N MET A 140 12.40 19.47 1.44
CA MET A 140 11.23 19.38 2.33
C MET A 140 10.89 17.93 2.74
N ALA A 141 11.12 16.95 1.85
CA ALA A 141 10.78 15.55 2.10
C ALA A 141 11.91 14.74 2.79
N VAL A 142 13.14 15.25 2.78
CA VAL A 142 14.30 14.56 3.36
C VAL A 142 14.06 14.28 4.84
N GLY A 143 14.07 12.99 5.21
CA GLY A 143 13.90 12.56 6.60
C GLY A 143 12.46 12.59 7.13
N ALA A 144 11.47 13.06 6.36
CA ALA A 144 10.09 13.20 6.82
C ALA A 144 9.45 11.87 7.27
N LEU A 145 9.76 10.75 6.61
CA LEU A 145 9.32 9.42 7.05
C LEU A 145 9.95 9.04 8.40
N ARG A 146 11.23 9.34 8.62
CA ARG A 146 11.92 9.04 9.88
C ARG A 146 11.27 9.78 11.04
N LEU A 147 10.94 11.06 10.85
CA LEU A 147 10.24 11.88 11.84
C LEU A 147 8.88 11.26 12.20
N ALA A 148 8.08 10.86 11.20
CA ALA A 148 6.81 10.18 11.44
C ALA A 148 6.98 8.84 12.20
N VAL A 149 7.92 8.00 11.78
CA VAL A 149 8.11 6.64 12.31
C VAL A 149 8.74 6.64 13.70
N LYS A 150 9.74 7.47 13.96
CA LYS A 150 10.52 7.44 15.21
C LYS A 150 10.04 8.44 16.24
N GLU A 151 9.59 9.62 15.81
CA GLU A 151 9.21 10.71 16.71
C GLU A 151 7.69 10.95 16.73
N GLY A 152 6.95 10.39 15.77
CA GLY A 152 5.52 10.67 15.64
C GLY A 152 5.22 12.13 15.31
N ASP A 153 6.18 12.85 14.73
CA ASP A 153 6.07 14.27 14.42
C ASP A 153 4.86 14.51 13.50
N SER A 154 3.82 15.16 14.01
CA SER A 154 2.58 15.39 13.26
C SER A 154 2.65 16.60 12.33
N GLU A 155 3.67 17.45 12.48
CA GLU A 155 3.85 18.67 11.70
C GLU A 155 4.71 18.40 10.47
N LYS A 156 5.85 17.73 10.66
CA LYS A 156 6.86 17.49 9.61
C LYS A 156 6.93 16.03 9.16
N GLY A 157 6.21 15.14 9.83
CA GLY A 157 6.21 13.72 9.51
C GLY A 157 5.40 13.38 8.26
N CYS A 158 5.98 12.53 7.40
CA CYS A 158 5.27 11.89 6.29
C CYS A 158 4.79 10.50 6.70
N PHE A 159 3.48 10.36 6.96
CA PHE A 159 2.86 9.13 7.43
C PHE A 159 2.39 8.27 6.25
N LEU A 160 3.29 7.49 5.65
CA LEU A 160 2.98 6.56 4.56
C LEU A 160 1.88 5.54 4.93
N ALA A 161 0.83 5.49 4.13
CA ALA A 161 -0.27 4.55 4.32
C ALA A 161 -1.05 4.40 3.01
N GLY A 162 -1.57 3.19 2.77
CA GLY A 162 -2.46 2.90 1.66
C GLY A 162 -3.90 3.35 1.95
N GLN A 163 -4.72 3.41 0.90
CA GLN A 163 -6.15 3.76 1.03
C GLN A 163 -6.91 2.83 1.98
N ILE A 164 -6.42 1.59 2.12
CA ILE A 164 -7.01 0.57 2.98
C ILE A 164 -6.88 0.87 4.50
N ALA A 165 -6.17 1.94 4.88
CA ALA A 165 -6.06 2.37 6.29
C ALA A 165 -7.43 2.51 6.97
N ALA A 166 -8.46 2.93 6.21
CA ALA A 166 -9.83 3.04 6.69
C ALA A 166 -10.43 1.73 7.21
N MET A 167 -9.89 0.57 6.84
CA MET A 167 -10.35 -0.75 7.32
C MET A 167 -9.56 -1.26 8.53
N VAL A 168 -8.50 -0.57 8.94
CA VAL A 168 -7.68 -0.96 10.09
C VAL A 168 -8.25 -0.33 11.35
N LYS A 169 -9.01 -1.11 12.14
CA LYS A 169 -9.79 -0.60 13.28
C LYS A 169 -9.29 -1.02 14.67
N LYS A 170 -8.36 -1.95 14.73
CA LYS A 170 -7.82 -2.46 15.99
C LYS A 170 -6.33 -2.76 15.88
N GLU A 171 -5.64 -2.58 17.01
CA GLU A 171 -4.35 -3.21 17.22
C GLU A 171 -4.55 -4.70 17.52
N GLN A 172 -3.66 -5.53 17.02
CA GLN A 172 -3.68 -6.97 17.29
C GLN A 172 -2.30 -7.57 16.98
N PRO A 173 -1.92 -8.70 17.58
CA PRO A 173 -0.70 -9.41 17.24
C PRO A 173 -0.63 -9.78 15.75
N ALA A 174 0.56 -9.74 15.14
CA ALA A 174 0.76 -10.05 13.73
C ALA A 174 0.24 -11.45 13.34
N ARG A 175 0.40 -12.43 14.24
CA ARG A 175 -0.15 -13.79 14.05
C ARG A 175 -1.68 -13.78 13.89
N GLU A 176 -2.38 -12.89 14.61
CA GLU A 176 -3.84 -12.80 14.60
C GLU A 176 -4.32 -12.09 13.35
N ILE A 177 -3.58 -11.09 12.86
CA ILE A 177 -3.82 -10.48 11.54
C ILE A 177 -3.81 -11.56 10.45
N ILE A 178 -2.75 -12.39 10.43
CA ILE A 178 -2.59 -13.44 9.41
C ILE A 178 -3.73 -14.45 9.51
N LYS A 179 -3.99 -14.94 10.74
CA LYS A 179 -5.05 -15.91 10.99
C LYS A 179 -6.42 -15.38 10.55
N GLU A 180 -6.80 -14.17 10.97
CA GLU A 180 -8.07 -13.52 10.62
C GLU A 180 -8.23 -13.41 9.10
N VAL A 181 -7.20 -12.92 8.39
CA VAL A 181 -7.23 -12.77 6.93
C VAL A 181 -7.44 -14.10 6.22
N VAL A 182 -6.78 -15.17 6.67
CA VAL A 182 -6.91 -16.50 6.06
C VAL A 182 -8.27 -17.12 6.37
N GLU A 183 -8.71 -17.09 7.63
CA GLU A 183 -9.99 -17.66 8.08
C GLU A 183 -11.20 -16.95 7.46
N GLU A 184 -11.10 -15.63 7.22
CA GLU A 184 -12.13 -14.88 6.50
C GLU A 184 -12.15 -15.20 5.00
N ALA A 185 -10.99 -15.48 4.39
CA ALA A 185 -10.89 -15.75 2.96
C ALA A 185 -11.42 -17.13 2.57
N GLU A 186 -11.14 -18.15 3.38
CA GLU A 186 -11.53 -19.55 3.11
C GLU A 186 -13.03 -19.74 2.76
N PRO A 187 -14.01 -19.26 3.57
CA PRO A 187 -15.42 -19.42 3.24
C PRO A 187 -15.85 -18.65 1.98
N LEU A 188 -15.18 -17.51 1.67
CA LEU A 188 -15.45 -16.75 0.45
C LEU A 188 -15.01 -17.53 -0.79
N LEU A 189 -13.85 -18.17 -0.73
CA LEU A 189 -13.32 -19.00 -1.81
C LEU A 189 -14.15 -20.26 -2.00
N LEU A 190 -14.57 -20.93 -0.92
CA LEU A 190 -15.46 -22.10 -0.99
C LEU A 190 -16.82 -21.77 -1.61
N ARG A 191 -17.31 -20.54 -1.43
CA ARG A 191 -18.55 -20.07 -2.04
C ARG A 191 -18.39 -19.64 -3.50
N ALA A 192 -17.18 -19.44 -3.99
CA ALA A 192 -16.93 -18.92 -5.34
C ALA A 192 -17.67 -19.68 -6.47
N PRO A 193 -17.75 -21.03 -6.46
CA PRO A 193 -18.48 -21.78 -7.48
C PRO A 193 -19.98 -21.45 -7.57
N SER A 194 -20.60 -20.94 -6.49
CA SER A 194 -22.02 -20.54 -6.51
C SER A 194 -22.33 -19.36 -7.43
N TRP A 195 -21.30 -18.65 -7.89
CA TRP A 195 -21.42 -17.51 -8.82
C TRP A 195 -21.17 -17.91 -10.29
N VAL A 196 -20.69 -19.13 -10.53
CA VAL A 196 -20.48 -19.68 -11.87
C VAL A 196 -21.70 -20.54 -12.19
N LYS A 197 -22.48 -20.12 -13.20
CA LYS A 197 -23.63 -20.87 -13.72
C LYS A 197 -23.21 -21.81 -14.84
#